data_AF-D7DWT3-F1
#
_entry.id   AF-D7DWT3-F1
#
_cell.length_a   1.000
_cell.length_b   1.000
_cell.length_c   1.000
_cell.angle_alpha   90.00
_cell.angle_beta   90.00
_cell.angle_gamma   90.00
#
_symmetry.space_group_name_H-M   'P 1'
#
loop_
_entity.id
_entity.type
_entity.pdbx_description
1 polymer ?
#
loop_
_entity_poly.entity_id
_entity_poly.type
_entity_poly.pdbx_seq_one_letter_code
_entity_poly.pdbx_strand_id
1 'polypeptide(L)' 'MPTFEVLGLHFGIWKTEATDTFHYWLEILRDVFPPSLLE' A
#
# COMPACT_ATOMS: atom_id res chain seq x y z
N MET A 1 7.03 3.68 -9.27
CA MET A 1 5.89 3.49 -8.34
C MET A 1 5.21 4.84 -8.16
N PRO A 2 3.88 4.96 -8.29
CA PRO A 2 3.19 6.21 -7.98
C PRO A 2 3.34 6.55 -6.49
N THR A 3 3.43 7.83 -6.15
CA THR A 3 3.47 8.27 -4.75
C THR A 3 2.09 8.17 -4.11
N PHE A 4 2.01 8.11 -2.77
CA PHE A 4 0.72 8.10 -2.06
C PHE A 4 -0.14 9.35 -2.34
N GLU A 5 0.48 10.47 -2.70
CA GLU A 5 -0.24 11.69 -3.12
C GLU A 5 -0.95 11.50 -4.47
N VAL A 6 -0.29 10.86 -5.44
CA VAL A 6 -0.88 10.53 -6.74
C VAL A 6 -2.00 9.50 -6.58
N LEU A 7 -1.80 8.50 -5.72
CA LEU A 7 -2.84 7.52 -5.40
C LEU A 7 -4.05 8.18 -4.73
N GLY A 8 -3.81 9.08 -3.77
CA GLY A 8 -4.88 9.86 -3.15
C GLY A 8 -5.69 10.65 -4.18
N LEU A 9 -5.03 11.30 -5.13
CA LEU A 9 -5.69 12.03 -6.22
C LEU A 9 -6.51 11.10 -7.13
N HIS A 10 -5.96 9.95 -7.54
CA HIS A 10 -6.65 9.02 -8.43
C HIS A 10 -7.87 8.35 -7.78
N PHE A 11 -7.81 8.03 -6.49
CA PHE A 11 -8.87 7.33 -5.79
C PHE A 11 -9.80 8.26 -4.99
N GLY A 12 -9.53 9.57 -4.97
CA GLY A 12 -10.33 10.54 -4.21
C GLY A 12 -10.21 10.37 -2.70
N ILE A 13 -9.07 9.85 -2.22
CA ILE A 13 -8.80 9.58 -0.80
C ILE A 13 -7.64 10.44 -0.30
N TRP A 14 -7.53 10.58 1.01
CA TRP A 14 -6.42 11.29 1.63
C TRP A 14 -5.11 10.51 1.46
N LYS A 15 -3.98 11.22 1.37
CA LYS A 15 -2.64 10.60 1.36
C LYS A 15 -2.45 9.62 2.51
N THR A 16 -2.94 9.98 3.70
CA THR A 16 -2.88 9.15 4.91
C THR A 16 -3.66 7.85 4.72
N GLU A 17 -4.87 7.93 4.18
CA GLU A 17 -5.71 6.76 3.93
C GLU A 17 -5.11 5.82 2.87
N ALA A 18 -4.51 6.38 1.81
CA ALA A 18 -3.73 5.59 0.84
C ALA A 18 -2.52 4.89 1.49
N THR A 19 -1.87 5.58 2.42
CA THR A 19 -0.70 5.05 3.15
C THR A 19 -1.11 3.92 4.11
N ASP A 20 -2.16 4.14 4.90
CA ASP A 20 -2.66 3.18 5.88
C ASP A 20 -3.18 1.92 5.18
N THR A 21 -3.92 2.09 4.08
CA THR A 21 -4.41 0.98 3.25
C THR A 21 -3.24 0.15 2.71
N PHE A 22 -2.19 0.79 2.20
CA PHE A 22 -1.03 0.06 1.68
C PHE A 22 -0.33 -0.74 2.77
N HIS A 23 -0.09 -0.16 3.96
CA HIS A 23 0.57 -0.86 5.05
C HIS A 23 -0.26 -2.02 5.61
N TYR A 24 -1.58 -1.83 5.73
CA TYR A 24 -2.51 -2.90 6.11
C TYR A 24 -2.39 -4.11 5.18
N TRP A 25 -2.44 -3.89 3.86
CA TRP A 25 -2.28 -4.98 2.90
C TRP A 25 -0.87 -5.57 2.94
N LEU A 26 0.18 -4.76 3.12
CA LEU A 26 1.55 -5.24 3.18
C LEU A 26 1.77 -6.21 4.35
N GLU A 27 1.15 -5.97 5.51
CA GLU A 27 1.19 -6.90 6.64
C GLU A 27 0.54 -8.24 6.28
N ILE A 28 -0.65 -8.22 5.68
CA ILE A 28 -1.32 -9.45 5.21
C ILE A 28 -0.45 -10.20 4.19
N LEU A 29 0.15 -9.48 3.24
CA LEU A 29 0.99 -10.06 2.21
C LEU A 29 2.27 -10.67 2.79
N ARG A 30 2.83 -10.08 3.86
CA ARG A 30 3.98 -10.63 4.59
C ARG A 30 3.70 -11.96 5.26
N ASP A 31 2.47 -12.16 5.74
CA ASP A 31 2.07 -13.40 6.38
C ASP A 31 1.76 -14.51 5.36
N VAL A 32 1.34 -14.14 4.14
CA VAL A 32 0.90 -15.08 3.11
C VAL A 32 2.02 -15.47 2.15
N PHE A 33 2.91 -14.53 1.81
CA PHE A 33 3.93 -14.76 0.79
C PHE A 33 5.32 -15.02 1.39
N PRO A 34 6.11 -15.91 0.77
CA PRO A 34 7.52 -16.07 1.13
C PRO A 34 8.28 -14.74 0.92
N PRO A 35 9.32 -14.47 1.74
CA PRO A 35 10.10 -13.24 1.66
C PRO A 35 10.64 -12.91 0.26
N SER A 36 10.95 -13.92 -0.54
CA SER A 36 11.43 -13.79 -1.93
C SER A 36 10.45 -13.14 -2.90
N LEU A 37 9.17 -13.00 -2.53
CA LEU A 37 8.13 -12.33 -3.33
C LEU A 37 7.79 -10.93 -2.82
N LEU A 38 8.41 -10.50 -1.71
CA LEU A 38 8.19 -9.21 -1.06
C LEU A 38 9.37 -8.24 -1.26
N GLU A 39 10.46 -8.73 -1.87
CA GLU A 39 11.64 -7.96 -2.29
C GLU A 39 11.46 -7.29 -3.67
#